data_AF-A0A2N6F0S1-F1
#
_entry.id   AF-A0A2N6F0S1-F1
#
_cell.length_a   1.000
_cell.length_b   1.000
_cell.length_c   1.000
_cell.angle_alpha   90.00
_cell.angle_beta   90.00
_cell.angle_gamma   90.00
#
_symmetry.space_group_name_H-M   'P 1'
#
loop_
_entity.id
_entity.type
_entity.pdbx_description
1 polymer ?
#
loop_
_entity_poly.entity_id
_entity_poly.type
_entity_poly.pdbx_seq_one_letter_code
_entity_poly.pdbx_strand_id
1 'polypeptide(L)'
;MQPTDKCHLNGMCLKDGKPRYVTALGQTDEPLGWRANKANGGLLMDVVTNEILLDGLSMPHSPRWHQDQLWFLESGKGALSRLDLDTGEVTEVATVPGFTRGMQMVGDIALIGVSKVRESATFSGLPVTKLPKRVCGIWVVNIQTGRIITFIEFSSGMDEIFSVGLLPYSVTEIGGFDDTLTHANYMVDNNDIGEVKMPETPIELAAPVFEKGNDLFNDGKKEEAIAEFKKALAIQADYLPATFNMAIALGDLGRFEEAEKVLLDVVENDASIVETYNSLGYVYYKQGDFAKAKEHFEKALQLKPDYQQAKTSLDVLKREMAKVNA
;
A
#
# COMPACT_ATOMS: atom_id res chain seq x y z
N MET A 1 -27.72 32.54 0.25
CA MET A 1 -27.49 31.11 -0.04
C MET A 1 -26.73 30.51 1.12
N GLN A 2 -27.21 29.39 1.69
CA GLN A 2 -26.39 28.61 2.62
C GLN A 2 -25.38 27.81 1.79
N PRO A 3 -24.08 27.79 2.16
CA PRO A 3 -23.11 26.94 1.48
C PRO A 3 -23.48 25.48 1.72
N THR A 4 -23.72 24.74 0.64
CA THR A 4 -23.99 23.30 0.66
C THR A 4 -22.91 22.57 -0.14
N ASP A 5 -22.47 21.43 0.36
CA ASP A 5 -21.48 20.59 -0.33
C ASP A 5 -22.13 19.90 -1.53
N LYS A 6 -22.01 20.47 -2.73
CA LYS A 6 -22.66 19.99 -3.94
C LYS A 6 -21.70 19.21 -4.83
N CYS A 7 -20.69 19.90 -5.37
CA CYS A 7 -19.66 19.34 -6.23
C CYS A 7 -18.42 18.81 -5.46
N HIS A 8 -18.25 19.24 -4.21
CA HIS A 8 -17.09 18.98 -3.35
C HIS A 8 -15.74 19.36 -3.98
N LEU A 9 -15.33 20.61 -3.81
CA LEU A 9 -13.99 21.07 -4.16
C LEU A 9 -12.96 20.30 -3.31
N ASN A 10 -12.08 19.54 -3.96
CA ASN A 10 -11.23 18.54 -3.31
C ASN A 10 -9.72 18.84 -3.48
N GLY A 11 -9.37 19.89 -4.21
CA GLY A 11 -7.98 20.30 -4.38
C GLY A 11 -7.85 21.59 -5.17
N MET A 12 -6.77 22.34 -4.89
CA MET A 12 -6.43 23.58 -5.60
C MET A 12 -4.93 23.61 -5.88
N CYS A 13 -4.59 24.09 -7.06
CA CYS A 13 -3.25 24.28 -7.57
C CYS A 13 -3.01 25.76 -7.83
N LEU A 14 -1.84 26.25 -7.41
CA LEU A 14 -1.33 27.54 -7.83
C LEU A 14 -0.41 27.36 -9.05
N LYS A 15 -0.47 28.28 -10.00
CA LYS A 15 0.52 28.48 -11.06
C LYS A 15 0.93 29.94 -11.01
N ASP A 16 2.24 30.20 -10.91
CA ASP A 16 2.80 31.55 -10.75
C ASP A 16 2.18 32.33 -9.56
N GLY A 17 1.96 31.62 -8.45
CA GLY A 17 1.40 32.17 -7.21
C GLY A 17 -0.11 32.46 -7.25
N LYS A 18 -0.81 32.11 -8.33
CA LYS A 18 -2.25 32.35 -8.49
C LYS A 18 -3.03 31.05 -8.65
N PRO A 19 -4.25 30.92 -8.09
CA PRO A 19 -5.11 29.77 -8.34
C PRO A 19 -5.32 29.57 -9.83
N ARG A 20 -5.06 28.35 -10.31
CA ARG A 20 -5.18 28.02 -11.73
C ARG A 20 -5.97 26.75 -11.99
N TYR A 21 -5.70 25.69 -11.23
CA TYR A 21 -6.38 24.42 -11.44
C TYR A 21 -7.05 23.94 -10.15
N VAL A 22 -8.18 23.28 -10.27
CA VAL A 22 -8.90 22.69 -9.14
C VAL A 22 -9.39 21.29 -9.48
N THR A 23 -9.49 20.45 -8.45
CA THR A 23 -10.20 19.17 -8.56
C THR A 23 -11.50 19.22 -7.77
N ALA A 24 -12.53 18.53 -8.25
CA ALA A 24 -13.78 18.34 -7.54
C ALA A 24 -14.29 16.90 -7.70
N LEU A 25 -15.20 16.46 -6.82
CA LEU A 25 -15.72 15.09 -6.83
C LEU A 25 -16.94 14.88 -7.73
N GLY A 26 -17.50 15.96 -8.27
CA GLY A 26 -18.67 15.93 -9.13
C GLY A 26 -18.94 17.26 -9.83
N GLN A 27 -19.66 17.24 -10.95
CA GLN A 27 -20.20 18.44 -11.62
C GLN A 27 -21.60 18.84 -11.11
N THR A 28 -22.09 18.17 -10.07
CA THR A 28 -23.47 18.30 -9.58
C THR A 28 -23.71 19.58 -8.78
N ASP A 29 -24.91 20.12 -8.93
CA ASP A 29 -25.45 21.23 -8.12
C ASP A 29 -26.43 20.74 -7.02
N GLU A 30 -26.65 19.42 -6.92
CA GLU A 30 -27.43 18.80 -5.84
C GLU A 30 -26.59 18.60 -4.57
N PRO A 31 -27.10 18.94 -3.38
CA PRO A 31 -26.41 18.69 -2.11
C PRO A 31 -26.01 17.22 -1.97
N LEU A 32 -24.71 16.98 -1.72
CA LEU A 32 -24.05 15.69 -1.61
C LEU A 32 -24.16 14.80 -2.86
N GLY A 33 -24.54 15.35 -4.02
CA GLY A 33 -24.76 14.57 -5.24
C GLY A 33 -23.51 13.84 -5.74
N TRP A 34 -22.31 14.32 -5.38
CA TRP A 34 -21.04 13.71 -5.75
C TRP A 34 -20.86 12.30 -5.17
N ARG A 35 -21.54 11.98 -4.06
CA ARG A 35 -21.38 10.69 -3.35
C ARG A 35 -21.77 9.49 -4.19
N ALA A 36 -22.78 9.63 -5.05
CA ALA A 36 -23.29 8.55 -5.89
C ALA A 36 -22.27 8.15 -6.97
N ASN A 37 -21.52 9.12 -7.50
CA ASN A 37 -20.59 8.94 -8.61
C ASN A 37 -19.13 9.08 -8.18
N LYS A 38 -18.81 9.00 -6.89
CA LYS A 38 -17.46 9.22 -6.34
C LYS A 38 -16.32 8.45 -7.04
N ALA A 39 -16.62 7.28 -7.62
CA ALA A 39 -15.62 6.44 -8.28
C ALA A 39 -15.17 6.97 -9.66
N ASN A 40 -15.98 7.80 -10.31
CA ASN A 40 -15.83 8.22 -11.70
C ASN A 40 -16.52 9.55 -12.03
N GLY A 41 -16.88 10.34 -11.04
CA GLY A 41 -17.61 11.60 -11.19
C GLY A 41 -16.72 12.83 -11.04
N GLY A 42 -15.47 12.63 -10.63
CA GLY A 42 -14.55 13.72 -10.37
C GLY A 42 -14.04 14.39 -11.63
N LEU A 43 -13.54 15.61 -11.45
CA LEU A 43 -13.04 16.45 -12.53
C LEU A 43 -11.77 17.21 -12.13
N LEU A 44 -11.04 17.66 -13.14
CA LEU A 44 -9.96 18.64 -13.06
C LEU A 44 -10.32 19.83 -13.98
N MET A 45 -10.27 21.05 -13.44
CA MET A 45 -10.74 22.27 -14.12
C MET A 45 -9.71 23.37 -14.05
N ASP A 46 -9.60 24.16 -15.13
CA ASP A 46 -8.94 25.46 -15.15
C ASP A 46 -9.92 26.56 -14.71
N VAL A 47 -9.64 27.19 -13.56
CA VAL A 47 -10.56 28.18 -12.98
C VAL A 47 -10.50 29.54 -13.65
N VAL A 48 -9.48 29.80 -14.47
CA VAL A 48 -9.34 31.08 -15.18
C VAL A 48 -10.10 31.02 -16.50
N THR A 49 -10.05 29.90 -17.21
CA THR A 49 -10.79 29.71 -18.47
C THR A 49 -12.20 29.16 -18.27
N ASN A 50 -12.51 28.64 -17.07
CA ASN A 50 -13.72 27.88 -16.75
C ASN A 50 -13.87 26.57 -17.54
N GLU A 51 -12.76 26.00 -18.01
CA GLU A 51 -12.78 24.75 -18.77
C GLU A 51 -12.53 23.54 -17.87
N ILE A 52 -13.34 22.50 -18.07
CA ILE A 52 -13.09 21.18 -17.50
C ILE A 52 -12.06 20.50 -18.41
N LEU A 53 -10.86 20.26 -17.87
CA LEU A 53 -9.75 19.66 -18.58
C LEU A 53 -9.87 18.13 -18.61
N LEU A 54 -10.33 17.55 -17.50
CA LEU A 54 -10.60 16.12 -17.36
C LEU A 54 -11.89 15.90 -16.58
N ASP A 55 -12.63 14.86 -16.94
CA ASP A 55 -13.73 14.30 -16.16
C ASP A 55 -13.52 12.79 -15.95
N GLY A 56 -14.46 12.11 -15.28
CA GLY A 56 -14.36 10.67 -15.08
C GLY A 56 -13.39 10.23 -13.97
N LEU A 57 -12.79 11.18 -13.25
CA LEU A 57 -11.71 10.89 -12.30
C LEU A 57 -12.22 10.25 -11.00
N SER A 58 -11.43 9.34 -10.44
CA SER A 58 -11.74 8.67 -9.18
C SER A 58 -11.29 9.47 -7.98
N MET A 59 -12.22 10.24 -7.39
CA MET A 59 -11.97 11.13 -6.26
C MET A 59 -10.69 11.99 -6.40
N PRO A 60 -10.56 12.83 -7.43
CA PRO A 60 -9.31 13.52 -7.74
C PRO A 60 -8.91 14.53 -6.65
N HIS A 61 -7.62 14.61 -6.31
CA HIS A 61 -7.11 15.44 -5.22
C HIS A 61 -5.74 16.05 -5.55
N SER A 62 -5.37 17.10 -4.81
CA SER A 62 -4.04 17.76 -4.83
C SER A 62 -3.47 18.03 -6.23
N PRO A 63 -4.14 18.79 -7.11
CA PRO A 63 -3.49 19.22 -8.34
C PRO A 63 -2.25 20.09 -8.02
N ARG A 64 -1.16 19.91 -8.78
CA ARG A 64 0.11 20.63 -8.62
C ARG A 64 0.70 20.99 -9.98
N TRP A 65 1.21 22.21 -10.08
CA TRP A 65 2.02 22.65 -11.22
C TRP A 65 3.49 22.42 -10.84
N HIS A 66 4.18 21.56 -11.58
CA HIS A 66 5.56 21.19 -11.28
C HIS A 66 6.29 20.73 -12.53
N GLN A 67 7.50 21.26 -12.76
CA GLN A 67 8.30 20.99 -13.98
C GLN A 67 7.48 21.16 -15.28
N ASP A 68 6.76 22.29 -15.39
CA ASP A 68 5.93 22.64 -16.55
C ASP A 68 4.84 21.62 -16.93
N GLN A 69 4.40 20.83 -15.95
CA GLN A 69 3.35 19.83 -16.12
C GLN A 69 2.29 19.98 -15.01
N LEU A 70 1.05 19.60 -15.33
CA LEU A 70 -0.05 19.56 -14.37
C LEU A 70 -0.17 18.14 -13.80
N TRP A 71 0.19 17.99 -12.53
CA TRP A 71 0.11 16.75 -11.78
C TRP A 71 -1.16 16.72 -10.94
N PHE A 72 -1.68 15.51 -10.67
CA PHE A 72 -2.81 15.31 -9.78
C PHE A 72 -2.83 13.88 -9.24
N LEU A 73 -3.63 13.67 -8.21
CA LEU A 73 -3.87 12.35 -7.63
C LEU A 73 -5.28 11.86 -7.99
N GLU A 74 -5.42 10.56 -8.27
CA GLU A 74 -6.71 9.88 -8.26
C GLU A 74 -6.81 9.04 -6.97
N SER A 75 -7.35 9.65 -5.91
CA SER A 75 -7.38 9.08 -4.57
C SER A 75 -8.07 7.72 -4.48
N GLY A 76 -9.11 7.50 -5.29
CA GLY A 76 -9.83 6.23 -5.32
C GLY A 76 -9.01 5.06 -5.89
N LYS A 77 -7.97 5.36 -6.67
CA LYS A 77 -7.07 4.38 -7.30
C LYS A 77 -5.70 4.31 -6.61
N GLY A 78 -5.33 5.35 -5.86
CA GLY A 78 -3.97 5.50 -5.33
C GLY A 78 -2.97 5.99 -6.39
N ALA A 79 -3.44 6.55 -7.50
CA ALA A 79 -2.60 6.91 -8.63
C ALA A 79 -2.05 8.35 -8.52
N LEU A 80 -0.81 8.52 -8.95
CA LEU A 80 -0.15 9.78 -9.30
C LEU A 80 -0.11 9.90 -10.82
N SER A 81 -0.74 10.95 -11.35
CA SER A 81 -0.86 11.17 -12.78
C SER A 81 -0.44 12.58 -13.17
N ARG A 82 -0.04 12.74 -14.42
CA ARG A 82 0.15 14.06 -15.05
C ARG A 82 -0.71 14.19 -16.30
N LEU A 83 -1.15 15.42 -16.56
CA LEU A 83 -1.85 15.81 -17.77
C LEU A 83 -0.93 16.65 -18.64
N ASP A 84 -0.74 16.20 -19.87
CA ASP A 84 -0.17 17.02 -20.94
C ASP A 84 -1.29 17.94 -21.48
N LEU A 85 -1.10 19.25 -21.32
CA LEU A 85 -2.13 20.25 -21.66
C LEU A 85 -2.27 20.49 -23.17
N ASP A 86 -1.27 20.14 -23.97
CA ASP A 86 -1.30 20.36 -25.42
C ASP A 86 -2.04 19.22 -26.12
N THR A 87 -1.87 18.00 -25.63
CA THR A 87 -2.47 16.78 -26.20
C THR A 87 -3.73 16.31 -25.47
N GLY A 88 -3.90 16.71 -24.20
CA GLY A 88 -4.93 16.17 -23.31
C GLY A 88 -4.62 14.75 -22.80
N GLU A 89 -3.43 14.21 -23.07
CA GLU A 89 -3.05 12.87 -22.64
C GLU A 89 -2.77 12.82 -21.14
N VAL A 90 -3.34 11.82 -20.48
CA VAL A 90 -3.06 11.52 -19.07
C VAL A 90 -2.07 10.36 -18.99
N THR A 91 -0.94 10.61 -18.35
CA THR A 91 0.02 9.56 -18.00
C THR A 91 -0.09 9.24 -16.52
N GLU A 92 -0.45 8.01 -16.17
CA GLU A 92 -0.25 7.49 -14.82
C GLU A 92 1.25 7.22 -14.63
N VAL A 93 1.85 7.91 -13.66
CA VAL A 93 3.29 7.84 -13.39
C VAL A 93 3.61 6.81 -12.32
N ALA A 94 2.77 6.71 -11.29
CA ALA A 94 2.94 5.72 -10.23
C ALA A 94 1.61 5.41 -9.57
N THR A 95 1.49 4.21 -9.00
CA THR A 95 0.38 3.84 -8.11
C THR A 95 0.93 3.45 -6.75
N VAL A 96 0.42 4.07 -5.70
CA VAL A 96 0.81 3.81 -4.30
C VAL A 96 -0.33 3.12 -3.54
N PRO A 97 -0.03 2.17 -2.64
CA PRO A 97 -1.05 1.55 -1.80
C PRO A 97 -1.64 2.56 -0.82
N GLY A 98 -2.90 2.95 -1.02
CA GLY A 98 -3.67 3.73 -0.07
C GLY A 98 -4.53 4.80 -0.74
N PHE A 99 -5.40 5.43 0.05
CA PHE A 99 -6.20 6.56 -0.42
C PHE A 99 -5.36 7.82 -0.35
N THR A 100 -4.84 8.23 -1.51
CA THR A 100 -3.95 9.37 -1.62
C THR A 100 -4.69 10.67 -1.35
N ARG A 101 -4.01 11.65 -0.76
CA ARG A 101 -4.59 12.96 -0.43
C ARG A 101 -3.56 14.06 -0.62
N GLY A 102 -3.00 14.62 0.44
CA GLY A 102 -2.02 15.70 0.34
C GLY A 102 -0.84 15.31 -0.55
N MET A 103 -0.42 16.19 -1.46
CA MET A 103 0.78 15.99 -2.26
C MET A 103 1.67 17.23 -2.20
N GLN A 104 2.97 17.00 -2.10
CA GLN A 104 4.00 18.01 -2.30
C GLN A 104 5.03 17.49 -3.30
N MET A 105 5.55 18.37 -4.15
CA MET A 105 6.60 18.02 -5.11
C MET A 105 7.85 18.88 -4.87
N VAL A 106 9.03 18.29 -5.04
CA VAL A 106 10.33 18.95 -4.93
C VAL A 106 11.34 18.22 -5.80
N GLY A 107 12.00 18.94 -6.72
CA GLY A 107 12.89 18.31 -7.71
C GLY A 107 12.19 17.15 -8.42
N ASP A 108 12.80 15.98 -8.44
CA ASP A 108 12.21 14.77 -9.04
C ASP A 108 11.39 13.92 -8.07
N ILE A 109 10.99 14.48 -6.93
CA ILE A 109 10.30 13.76 -5.85
C ILE A 109 8.87 14.26 -5.67
N ALA A 110 7.93 13.32 -5.56
CA ALA A 110 6.59 13.53 -5.04
C ALA A 110 6.44 12.88 -3.66
N LEU A 111 6.00 13.67 -2.69
CA LEU A 111 5.58 13.24 -1.36
C LEU A 111 4.06 13.14 -1.35
N ILE A 112 3.54 11.93 -1.24
CA ILE A 112 2.12 11.61 -1.35
C ILE A 112 1.63 11.09 -0.01
N GLY A 113 0.82 11.91 0.67
CA GLY A 113 0.12 11.50 1.87
C GLY A 113 -0.99 10.51 1.53
N VAL A 114 -1.08 9.44 2.30
CA VAL A 114 -2.19 8.48 2.27
C VAL A 114 -2.90 8.44 3.61
N SER A 115 -4.23 8.42 3.57
CA SER A 115 -5.06 8.22 4.75
C SER A 115 -5.44 6.76 4.92
N LYS A 116 -5.61 6.35 6.19
CA LYS A 116 -6.18 5.07 6.55
C LYS A 116 -7.67 5.06 6.24
N VAL A 117 -8.06 4.35 5.19
CA VAL A 117 -9.46 4.29 4.76
C VAL A 117 -10.27 3.45 5.74
N ARG A 118 -11.24 4.06 6.42
CA ARG A 118 -12.27 3.32 7.15
C ARG A 118 -13.39 2.93 6.20
N GLU A 119 -13.86 1.70 6.31
CA GLU A 119 -14.99 1.20 5.53
C GLU A 119 -16.26 1.87 6.06
N SER A 120 -16.58 3.03 5.49
CA SER A 120 -17.81 3.77 5.74
C SER A 120 -18.61 3.85 4.44
N ALA A 121 -19.91 4.18 4.54
CA ALA A 121 -20.79 4.36 3.38
C ALA A 121 -20.23 5.33 2.32
N THR A 122 -19.36 6.25 2.72
CA THR A 122 -18.75 7.24 1.82
C THR A 122 -17.67 6.64 0.94
N PHE A 123 -16.86 5.68 1.38
CA PHE A 123 -15.70 5.15 0.62
C PHE A 123 -15.91 3.75 0.05
N SER A 124 -17.04 3.11 0.33
CA SER A 124 -17.37 1.78 -0.19
C SER A 124 -17.30 1.72 -1.73
N GLY A 125 -16.69 0.65 -2.25
CA GLY A 125 -16.63 0.33 -3.68
C GLY A 125 -15.39 0.82 -4.43
N LEU A 126 -14.44 1.51 -3.78
CA LEU A 126 -13.20 1.94 -4.43
C LEU A 126 -12.12 0.84 -4.40
N PRO A 127 -11.24 0.73 -5.42
CA PRO A 127 -10.14 -0.23 -5.42
C PRO A 127 -9.30 -0.21 -4.13
N VAL A 128 -8.98 0.99 -3.62
CA VAL A 128 -8.18 1.18 -2.41
C VAL A 128 -8.82 0.66 -1.11
N THR A 129 -10.14 0.38 -1.08
CA THR A 129 -10.78 -0.19 0.13
C THR A 129 -10.57 -1.70 0.27
N LYS A 130 -10.05 -2.36 -0.77
CA LYS A 130 -9.75 -3.80 -0.80
C LYS A 130 -8.32 -4.12 -0.36
N LEU A 131 -7.54 -3.10 0.04
CA LEU A 131 -6.15 -3.29 0.46
C LEU A 131 -6.07 -4.10 1.78
N PRO A 132 -5.13 -5.06 1.88
CA PRO A 132 -5.02 -5.94 3.05
C PRO A 132 -4.59 -5.20 4.32
N LYS A 133 -3.75 -4.16 4.17
CA LYS A 133 -3.35 -3.25 5.25
C LYS A 133 -3.81 -1.83 4.92
N ARG A 134 -4.56 -1.23 5.83
CA ARG A 134 -4.98 0.17 5.76
C ARG A 134 -3.96 1.00 6.54
N VAL A 135 -3.18 1.79 5.83
CA VAL A 135 -2.05 2.58 6.38
C VAL A 135 -2.33 4.07 6.30
N CYS A 136 -1.69 4.82 7.19
CA CYS A 136 -1.57 6.27 7.14
C CYS A 136 -0.08 6.60 7.03
N GLY A 137 0.31 7.56 6.20
CA GLY A 137 1.71 7.90 6.05
C GLY A 137 2.03 8.63 4.75
N ILE A 138 3.31 8.79 4.45
CA ILE A 138 3.79 9.53 3.27
C ILE A 138 4.59 8.58 2.37
N TRP A 139 4.07 8.33 1.18
CA TRP A 139 4.83 7.69 0.11
C TRP A 139 5.76 8.71 -0.55
N VAL A 140 6.98 8.30 -0.85
CA VAL A 140 7.97 9.10 -1.56
C VAL A 140 8.18 8.46 -2.93
N VAL A 141 7.93 9.19 -4.00
CA VAL A 141 7.97 8.69 -5.38
C VAL A 141 8.92 9.52 -6.23
N ASN A 142 9.80 8.87 -7.01
CA ASN A 142 10.54 9.51 -8.07
C ASN A 142 9.63 9.71 -9.29
N ILE A 143 9.42 10.96 -9.72
CA ILE A 143 8.45 11.31 -10.75
C ILE A 143 8.96 11.09 -12.18
N GLN A 144 10.28 10.96 -12.38
CA GLN A 144 10.85 10.66 -13.68
C GLN A 144 10.71 9.18 -14.01
N THR A 145 10.89 8.32 -13.00
CA THR A 145 10.89 6.87 -13.18
C THR A 145 9.61 6.18 -12.71
N GLY A 146 8.72 6.89 -12.02
CA GLY A 146 7.52 6.31 -11.39
C GLY A 146 7.83 5.44 -10.16
N ARG A 147 9.08 5.45 -9.67
CA ARG A 147 9.54 4.51 -8.66
C ARG A 147 9.15 4.99 -7.26
N ILE A 148 8.58 4.11 -6.45
CA ILE A 148 8.45 4.33 -5.01
C ILE A 148 9.85 4.23 -4.37
N ILE A 149 10.28 5.31 -3.72
CA ILE A 149 11.56 5.42 -2.99
C ILE A 149 11.41 4.84 -1.60
N THR A 150 10.41 5.30 -0.85
CA THR A 150 10.16 4.85 0.53
C THR A 150 8.73 5.17 0.98
N PHE A 151 8.36 4.63 2.14
CA PHE A 151 7.14 4.96 2.86
C PHE A 151 7.46 5.35 4.29
N ILE A 152 6.95 6.50 4.71
CA ILE A 152 6.99 6.94 6.09
C ILE A 152 5.63 6.58 6.70
N GLU A 153 5.53 5.41 7.33
CA GLU A 153 4.30 4.96 7.97
C GLU A 153 4.09 5.68 9.30
N PHE A 154 2.87 6.18 9.52
CA PHE A 154 2.44 6.66 10.84
C PHE A 154 1.73 5.51 11.57
N SER A 155 2.45 4.89 12.50
CA SER A 155 2.00 3.69 13.22
C SER A 155 0.94 3.96 14.29
N SER A 156 0.85 5.21 14.77
CA SER A 156 -0.15 5.63 15.76
C SER A 156 -0.37 7.15 15.73
N GLY A 157 -1.45 7.62 16.37
CA GLY A 157 -1.73 9.05 16.56
C GLY A 157 -2.32 9.80 15.35
N MET A 158 -2.24 9.24 14.14
CA MET A 158 -2.76 9.88 12.93
C MET A 158 -3.33 8.84 11.94
N ASP A 159 -4.61 9.00 11.58
CA ASP A 159 -5.29 8.15 10.60
C ASP A 159 -5.55 8.86 9.26
N GLU A 160 -5.48 10.19 9.22
CA GLU A 160 -5.80 10.97 8.03
C GLU A 160 -4.77 12.07 7.74
N ILE A 161 -4.34 12.17 6.48
CA ILE A 161 -3.45 13.22 5.99
C ILE A 161 -4.19 14.03 4.93
N PHE A 162 -4.54 15.28 5.23
CA PHE A 162 -5.25 16.13 4.27
C PHE A 162 -4.31 16.88 3.32
N SER A 163 -3.13 17.27 3.81
CA SER A 163 -2.15 18.03 3.06
C SER A 163 -0.74 17.59 3.44
N VAL A 164 0.18 17.68 2.49
CA VAL A 164 1.62 17.51 2.70
C VAL A 164 2.27 18.81 2.24
N GLY A 165 3.18 19.33 3.06
CA GLY A 165 3.93 20.54 2.77
C GLY A 165 5.39 20.38 3.19
N LEU A 166 6.28 20.98 2.43
CA LEU A 166 7.70 21.09 2.78
C LEU A 166 7.95 22.49 3.32
N LEU A 167 8.47 22.57 4.53
CA LEU A 167 8.85 23.83 5.15
C LEU A 167 10.34 24.11 4.86
N PRO A 168 10.73 25.37 4.61
CA PRO A 168 12.10 25.74 4.21
C PRO A 168 13.12 25.69 5.37
N TYR A 169 12.78 25.06 6.49
CA TYR A 169 13.63 24.99 7.68
C TYR A 169 14.25 23.61 7.79
N SER A 170 15.58 23.58 7.99
CA SER A 170 16.36 22.36 8.22
C SER A 170 16.36 21.90 9.68
N VAL A 171 15.75 22.68 10.59
CA VAL A 171 15.73 22.40 12.03
C VAL A 171 14.34 22.71 12.57
N THR A 172 13.70 21.71 13.16
CA THR A 172 12.63 21.93 14.13
C THR A 172 13.26 21.67 15.48
N GLU A 173 13.47 22.71 16.30
CA GLU A 173 13.63 22.49 17.74
C GLU A 173 12.29 21.95 18.24
N ILE A 174 12.17 20.63 18.38
CA ILE A 174 11.07 20.04 19.12
C ILE A 174 11.35 20.34 20.59
N GLY A 175 10.70 21.38 21.12
CA GLY A 175 10.79 21.73 22.53
C GLY A 175 10.24 20.60 23.40
N GLY A 176 11.10 20.00 24.23
CA GLY A 176 10.72 19.01 25.25
C GLY A 176 11.76 17.91 25.47
N PHE A 177 12.96 18.25 25.93
CA PHE A 177 13.99 17.27 26.29
C PHE A 177 13.76 16.75 27.69
N ASP A 178 13.03 15.62 27.84
CA ASP A 178 13.32 14.57 28.85
C ASP A 178 12.42 13.31 28.65
N ASP A 179 12.28 12.79 27.42
CA ASP A 179 11.51 11.56 27.18
C ASP A 179 12.32 10.50 26.45
N THR A 180 12.24 9.27 26.95
CA THR A 180 12.77 8.02 26.41
C THR A 180 12.50 7.81 24.92
N LEU A 181 11.42 8.38 24.38
CA LEU A 181 11.08 8.34 22.96
C LEU A 181 12.05 9.12 22.06
N THR A 182 12.88 10.00 22.61
CA THR A 182 13.83 10.81 21.83
C THR A 182 15.13 10.08 21.48
N HIS A 183 15.45 8.98 22.16
CA HIS A 183 16.66 8.18 21.91
C HIS A 183 16.63 7.37 20.59
N ALA A 184 15.47 7.27 19.94
CA ALA A 184 15.32 6.62 18.65
C ALA A 184 15.41 7.59 17.46
N ASN A 185 15.60 8.89 17.72
CA ASN A 185 15.69 9.90 16.68
C ASN A 185 17.15 10.19 16.33
N TYR A 186 17.47 10.09 15.05
CA TYR A 186 18.77 10.44 14.51
C TYR A 186 18.65 11.72 13.70
N MET A 187 19.55 12.66 13.94
CA MET A 187 19.74 13.85 13.12
C MET A 187 20.99 13.60 12.26
N VAL A 188 20.82 13.57 10.94
CA VAL A 188 21.93 13.47 10.00
C VAL A 188 22.44 14.89 9.74
N ASP A 189 23.71 15.15 10.00
CA ASP A 189 24.31 16.47 9.76
C ASP A 189 24.35 16.74 8.24
N ASN A 190 24.09 17.98 7.82
CA ASN A 190 24.18 18.37 6.41
C ASN A 190 25.59 18.16 5.83
N ASN A 191 26.64 18.21 6.66
CA ASN A 191 28.00 17.89 6.23
C ASN A 191 28.16 16.41 5.86
N ASP A 192 27.41 15.51 6.51
CA ASP A 192 27.46 14.07 6.22
C ASP A 192 26.72 13.74 4.92
N ILE A 193 25.66 14.48 4.58
CA ILE A 193 24.84 14.27 3.36
C ILE A 193 25.65 14.47 2.08
N GLY A 194 26.58 15.43 2.07
CA GLY A 194 27.45 15.70 0.90
C GLY A 194 28.44 14.59 0.60
N GLU A 195 28.73 13.72 1.57
CA GLU A 195 29.62 12.56 1.44
C GLU A 195 28.86 11.26 1.14
N VAL A 196 27.53 11.26 1.24
CA VAL A 196 26.69 10.11 0.89
C VAL A 196 26.72 9.90 -0.62
N LYS A 197 27.55 8.94 -1.06
CA LYS A 197 27.41 8.37 -2.40
C LYS A 197 26.14 7.53 -2.44
N MET A 198 25.16 8.01 -3.21
CA MET A 198 23.98 7.21 -3.54
C MET A 198 24.46 5.87 -4.13
N PRO A 199 23.90 4.74 -3.69
CA PRO A 199 24.27 3.45 -4.26
C PRO A 199 24.00 3.47 -5.77
N GLU A 200 25.06 3.33 -6.56
CA GLU A 200 24.96 3.17 -8.03
C GLU A 200 24.37 1.79 -8.38
N THR A 201 24.38 0.87 -7.42
CA THR A 201 23.80 -0.46 -7.56
C THR A 201 22.27 -0.32 -7.68
N PRO A 202 21.66 -0.85 -8.76
CA PRO A 202 20.22 -0.94 -8.86
C PRO A 202 19.68 -1.64 -7.61
N ILE A 203 18.79 -0.96 -6.89
CA ILE A 203 18.10 -1.58 -5.76
C ILE A 203 17.19 -2.65 -6.34
N GLU A 204 17.52 -3.90 -6.07
CA GLU A 204 16.69 -5.04 -6.41
C GLU A 204 15.43 -5.02 -5.54
N LEU A 205 14.27 -5.27 -6.15
CA LEU A 205 12.99 -5.36 -5.45
C LEU A 205 12.62 -6.84 -5.29
N ALA A 206 12.11 -7.21 -4.12
CA ALA A 206 11.67 -8.58 -3.87
C ALA A 206 10.42 -8.94 -4.70
N ALA A 207 9.53 -7.98 -4.98
CA ALA A 207 8.25 -8.22 -5.63
C ALA A 207 8.36 -8.82 -7.06
N PRO A 208 9.18 -8.31 -8.00
CA PRO A 208 9.34 -8.95 -9.32
C PRO A 208 9.87 -10.39 -9.24
N VAL A 209 10.78 -10.65 -8.30
CA VAL A 209 11.37 -11.98 -8.08
C VAL A 209 10.33 -12.93 -7.47
N PHE A 210 9.52 -12.42 -6.54
CA PHE A 210 8.38 -13.15 -5.97
C PHE A 210 7.33 -13.51 -7.01
N GLU A 211 6.93 -12.58 -7.89
CA GLU A 211 5.95 -12.87 -8.94
C GLU A 211 6.45 -13.94 -9.91
N LYS A 212 7.74 -13.89 -10.27
CA LYS A 212 8.37 -14.97 -11.03
C LYS A 212 8.28 -16.32 -10.28
N GLY A 213 8.46 -16.31 -8.97
CA GLY A 213 8.26 -17.49 -8.12
C GLY A 213 6.81 -18.02 -8.16
N ASN A 214 5.82 -17.13 -8.16
CA ASN A 214 4.41 -17.49 -8.29
C ASN A 214 4.12 -18.11 -9.67
N ASP A 215 4.64 -17.53 -10.74
CA ASP A 215 4.47 -18.06 -12.10
C ASP A 215 5.04 -19.48 -12.20
N LEU A 216 6.26 -19.69 -11.70
CA LEU A 216 6.89 -21.02 -11.64
C LEU A 216 6.10 -22.00 -10.78
N PHE A 217 5.54 -21.56 -9.66
CA PHE A 217 4.71 -22.40 -8.81
C PHE A 217 3.43 -22.84 -9.52
N ASN A 218 2.76 -21.92 -10.21
CA ASN A 218 1.55 -22.18 -10.99
C ASN A 218 1.81 -23.11 -12.18
N ASP A 219 3.00 -23.01 -12.79
CA ASP A 219 3.49 -23.93 -13.82
C ASP A 219 3.89 -25.32 -13.27
N GLY A 220 3.78 -25.55 -11.97
CA GLY A 220 4.15 -26.80 -11.30
C GLY A 220 5.65 -26.97 -11.07
N LYS A 221 6.48 -25.97 -11.42
CA LYS A 221 7.94 -25.96 -11.25
C LYS A 221 8.33 -25.53 -9.83
N LYS A 222 7.89 -26.32 -8.85
CA LYS A 222 7.95 -25.97 -7.42
C LYS A 222 9.37 -25.74 -6.89
N GLU A 223 10.38 -26.46 -7.38
CA GLU A 223 11.77 -26.23 -6.95
C GLU A 223 12.36 -24.93 -7.49
N GLU A 224 12.01 -24.56 -8.73
CA GLU A 224 12.40 -23.26 -9.30
C GLU A 224 11.67 -22.12 -8.57
N ALA A 225 10.40 -22.31 -8.21
CA ALA A 225 9.64 -21.35 -7.40
C ALA A 225 10.29 -21.10 -6.03
N ILE A 226 10.68 -22.16 -5.31
CA ILE A 226 11.41 -22.04 -4.04
C ILE A 226 12.70 -21.24 -4.20
N ALA A 227 13.44 -21.46 -5.29
CA ALA A 227 14.66 -20.71 -5.57
C ALA A 227 14.40 -19.20 -5.75
N GLU A 228 13.34 -18.82 -6.46
CA GLU A 228 12.95 -17.42 -6.61
C GLU A 228 12.40 -16.82 -5.30
N PHE A 229 11.63 -17.56 -4.51
CA PHE A 229 11.21 -17.09 -3.17
C PHE A 229 12.40 -16.86 -2.24
N LYS A 230 13.42 -17.74 -2.26
CA LYS A 230 14.66 -17.52 -1.51
C LYS A 230 15.42 -16.27 -1.95
N LYS A 231 15.43 -15.96 -3.25
CA LYS A 231 16.02 -14.72 -3.76
C LYS A 231 15.21 -13.49 -3.30
N ALA A 232 13.88 -13.56 -3.35
CA ALA A 232 13.03 -12.49 -2.82
C ALA A 232 13.30 -12.23 -1.33
N LEU A 233 13.50 -13.29 -0.54
CA LEU A 233 13.87 -13.19 0.88
C LEU A 233 15.32 -12.74 1.11
N ALA A 234 16.25 -13.00 0.18
CA ALA A 234 17.59 -12.45 0.23
C ALA A 234 17.62 -10.93 -0.03
N ILE A 235 16.68 -10.44 -0.84
CA ILE A 235 16.48 -9.00 -1.11
C ILE A 235 15.75 -8.33 0.06
N GLN A 236 14.67 -8.95 0.55
CA GLN A 236 13.85 -8.45 1.65
C GLN A 236 13.50 -9.61 2.60
N ALA A 237 14.23 -9.69 3.72
CA ALA A 237 14.16 -10.80 4.67
C ALA A 237 12.77 -10.98 5.32
N ASP A 238 12.00 -9.89 5.47
CA ASP A 238 10.67 -9.88 6.09
C ASP A 238 9.51 -9.96 5.07
N TYR A 239 9.79 -10.34 3.82
CA TYR A 239 8.78 -10.43 2.77
C TYR A 239 7.88 -11.68 2.92
N LEU A 240 6.91 -11.58 3.85
CA LEU A 240 6.00 -12.66 4.25
C LEU A 240 5.31 -13.42 3.10
N PRO A 241 4.86 -12.78 1.99
CA PRO A 241 4.28 -13.52 0.88
C PRO A 241 5.21 -14.59 0.30
N ALA A 242 6.52 -14.29 0.16
CA ALA A 242 7.49 -15.27 -0.32
C ALA A 242 7.71 -16.38 0.71
N THR A 243 7.77 -16.07 2.00
CA THR A 243 7.85 -17.07 3.08
C THR A 243 6.67 -18.05 3.03
N PHE A 244 5.43 -17.55 2.93
CA PHE A 244 4.24 -18.41 2.93
C PHE A 244 4.16 -19.27 1.66
N ASN A 245 4.38 -18.68 0.48
CA ASN A 245 4.34 -19.43 -0.77
C ASN A 245 5.50 -20.44 -0.87
N MET A 246 6.68 -20.12 -0.30
CA MET A 246 7.77 -21.07 -0.17
C MET A 246 7.41 -22.23 0.75
N ALA A 247 6.79 -21.97 1.91
CA ALA A 247 6.36 -23.02 2.82
C ALA A 247 5.29 -23.94 2.20
N ILE A 248 4.35 -23.37 1.43
CA ILE A 248 3.38 -24.15 0.65
C ILE A 248 4.10 -25.03 -0.38
N ALA A 249 5.03 -24.47 -1.15
CA ALA A 249 5.80 -25.21 -2.15
C ALA A 249 6.63 -26.35 -1.53
N LEU A 250 7.28 -26.09 -0.40
CA LEU A 250 8.03 -27.09 0.36
C LEU A 250 7.11 -28.21 0.88
N GLY A 251 5.96 -27.87 1.45
CA GLY A 251 4.97 -28.86 1.90
C GLY A 251 4.39 -29.69 0.75
N ASP A 252 4.21 -29.08 -0.42
CA ASP A 252 3.77 -29.78 -1.63
C ASP A 252 4.81 -30.75 -2.21
N LEU A 253 6.09 -30.55 -1.88
CA LEU A 253 7.21 -31.41 -2.23
C LEU A 253 7.55 -32.42 -1.12
N GLY A 254 6.84 -32.38 0.01
CA GLY A 254 7.08 -33.25 1.16
C GLY A 254 8.26 -32.84 2.05
N ARG A 255 8.80 -31.63 1.87
CA ARG A 255 9.92 -31.06 2.63
C ARG A 255 9.40 -30.35 3.88
N PHE A 256 8.75 -31.10 4.75
CA PHE A 256 7.96 -30.57 5.87
C PHE A 256 8.81 -29.86 6.92
N GLU A 257 9.99 -30.40 7.25
CA GLU A 257 10.88 -29.82 8.26
C GLU A 257 11.40 -28.44 7.82
N GLU A 258 11.68 -28.27 6.52
CA GLU A 258 12.10 -26.97 5.96
C GLU A 258 10.94 -25.96 5.94
N ALA A 259 9.73 -26.41 5.57
CA ALA A 259 8.54 -25.57 5.55
C ALA A 259 8.18 -25.08 6.97
N GLU A 260 8.21 -26.00 7.95
CA GLU A 260 7.96 -25.69 9.35
C GLU A 260 8.99 -24.70 9.88
N LYS A 261 10.28 -24.95 9.67
CA LYS A 261 11.35 -24.08 10.17
C LYS A 261 11.14 -22.62 9.74
N VAL A 262 10.90 -22.39 8.44
CA VAL A 262 10.73 -21.03 7.92
C VAL A 262 9.50 -20.34 8.49
N LEU A 263 8.43 -21.08 8.78
CA LEU A 263 7.23 -20.53 9.40
C LEU A 263 7.41 -20.29 10.92
N LEU A 264 8.14 -21.16 11.62
CA LEU A 264 8.48 -20.96 13.03
C LEU A 264 9.38 -19.74 13.23
N ASP A 265 10.33 -19.50 12.33
CA ASP A 265 11.14 -18.28 12.35
C ASP A 265 10.24 -17.02 12.29
N VAL A 266 9.12 -17.05 11.55
CA VAL A 266 8.14 -15.95 11.55
C VAL A 266 7.40 -15.85 12.89
N VAL A 267 7.00 -16.96 13.50
CA VAL A 267 6.33 -16.98 14.82
C VAL A 267 7.23 -16.44 15.92
N GLU A 268 8.53 -16.77 15.91
CA GLU A 268 9.51 -16.28 16.87
C GLU A 268 9.66 -14.76 16.79
N ASN A 269 9.59 -14.19 15.58
CA ASN A 269 9.68 -12.75 15.37
C ASN A 269 8.36 -12.01 15.65
N ASP A 270 7.22 -12.56 15.19
CA ASP A 270 5.90 -12.00 15.42
C ASP A 270 4.82 -13.10 15.47
N ALA A 271 4.47 -13.48 16.70
CA ALA A 271 3.47 -14.49 16.98
C ALA A 271 2.02 -14.04 16.71
N SER A 272 1.78 -12.79 16.28
CA SER A 272 0.44 -12.27 15.98
C SER A 272 0.00 -12.47 14.54
N ILE A 273 0.91 -12.89 13.65
CA ILE A 273 0.63 -13.08 12.22
C ILE A 273 -0.23 -14.34 12.01
N VAL A 274 -1.51 -14.12 11.71
CA VAL A 274 -2.54 -15.17 11.60
C VAL A 274 -2.24 -16.15 10.46
N GLU A 275 -1.77 -15.63 9.33
CA GLU A 275 -1.44 -16.35 8.11
C GLU A 275 -0.38 -17.44 8.37
N THR A 276 0.58 -17.18 9.27
CA THR A 276 1.64 -18.13 9.63
C THR A 276 1.08 -19.40 10.23
N TYR A 277 0.09 -19.29 11.13
CA TYR A 277 -0.56 -20.46 11.72
C TYR A 277 -1.41 -21.23 10.72
N ASN A 278 -2.06 -20.54 9.77
CA ASN A 278 -2.75 -21.23 8.70
C ASN A 278 -1.77 -21.97 7.76
N SER A 279 -0.62 -21.38 7.46
CA SER A 279 0.42 -22.04 6.67
C SER A 279 1.04 -23.23 7.40
N LEU A 280 1.29 -23.12 8.72
CA LEU A 280 1.74 -24.25 9.54
C LEU A 280 0.70 -25.38 9.54
N GLY A 281 -0.59 -25.03 9.72
CA GLY A 281 -1.68 -25.99 9.63
C GLY A 281 -1.73 -26.72 8.29
N TYR A 282 -1.49 -26.00 7.19
CA TYR A 282 -1.39 -26.58 5.85
C TYR A 282 -0.20 -27.54 5.71
N VAL A 283 0.98 -27.16 6.18
CA VAL A 283 2.18 -28.01 6.14
C VAL A 283 1.93 -29.32 6.91
N TYR A 284 1.40 -29.23 8.12
CA TYR A 284 1.06 -30.41 8.93
C TYR A 284 -0.05 -31.27 8.33
N TYR A 285 -1.05 -30.64 7.69
CA TYR A 285 -2.08 -31.37 6.94
C TYR A 285 -1.46 -32.19 5.80
N LYS A 286 -0.51 -31.61 5.05
CA LYS A 286 0.20 -32.30 3.97
C LYS A 286 1.13 -33.41 4.48
N GLN A 287 1.67 -33.25 5.68
CA GLN A 287 2.47 -34.28 6.37
C GLN A 287 1.60 -35.44 6.90
N GLY A 288 0.28 -35.25 7.01
CA GLY A 288 -0.65 -36.22 7.59
C GLY A 288 -0.76 -36.13 9.11
N ASP A 289 -0.09 -35.18 9.76
CA ASP A 289 -0.26 -34.89 11.18
C ASP A 289 -1.50 -34.01 11.38
N PHE A 290 -2.66 -34.66 11.30
CA PHE A 290 -3.95 -33.98 11.42
C PHE A 290 -4.20 -33.37 12.80
N ALA A 291 -3.53 -33.87 13.85
CA ALA A 291 -3.64 -33.32 15.19
C ALA A 291 -3.00 -31.93 15.25
N LYS A 292 -1.74 -31.81 14.79
CA LYS A 292 -1.05 -30.52 14.71
C LYS A 292 -1.66 -29.58 13.70
N ALA A 293 -2.12 -30.09 12.55
CA ALA A 293 -2.84 -29.28 11.57
C ALA A 293 -4.05 -28.57 12.20
N LYS A 294 -4.85 -29.32 12.96
CA LYS A 294 -6.02 -28.80 13.67
C LYS A 294 -5.61 -27.73 14.69
N GLU A 295 -4.60 -28.00 15.50
CA GLU A 295 -4.09 -27.07 16.52
C GLU A 295 -3.75 -25.71 15.91
N HIS A 296 -2.98 -25.71 14.81
CA HIS A 296 -2.56 -24.48 14.17
C HIS A 296 -3.70 -23.73 13.46
N PHE A 297 -4.63 -24.43 12.81
CA PHE A 297 -5.81 -23.75 12.27
C PHE A 297 -6.71 -23.17 13.37
N GLU A 298 -6.89 -23.87 14.50
CA GLU A 298 -7.62 -23.34 15.65
C GLU A 298 -6.90 -22.14 16.27
N LYS A 299 -5.57 -22.16 16.33
CA LYS A 299 -4.78 -21.01 16.76
C LYS A 299 -4.98 -19.79 15.86
N ALA A 300 -5.02 -19.98 14.55
CA ALA A 300 -5.36 -18.90 13.60
C ALA A 300 -6.74 -18.29 13.90
N LEU A 301 -7.74 -19.12 14.21
CA LEU A 301 -9.09 -18.66 14.58
C LEU A 301 -9.18 -18.05 15.98
N GLN A 302 -8.31 -18.45 16.91
CA GLN A 302 -8.21 -17.78 18.22
C GLN A 302 -7.71 -16.34 18.06
N LEU A 303 -6.71 -16.12 17.18
CA LEU A 303 -6.19 -14.79 16.88
C LEU A 303 -7.17 -13.96 16.04
N LYS A 304 -7.85 -14.60 15.09
CA LYS A 304 -8.83 -13.95 14.20
C LYS A 304 -10.04 -14.85 13.95
N PRO A 305 -11.13 -14.72 14.74
CA PRO A 305 -12.30 -15.59 14.66
C PRO A 305 -13.05 -15.59 13.32
N ASP A 306 -12.88 -14.56 12.50
CA ASP A 306 -13.48 -14.42 11.17
C ASP A 306 -12.53 -14.81 10.03
N TYR A 307 -11.36 -15.39 10.32
CA TYR A 307 -10.40 -15.77 9.30
C TYR A 307 -10.89 -16.95 8.44
N GLN A 308 -11.40 -16.62 7.26
CA GLN A 308 -12.13 -17.56 6.41
C GLN A 308 -11.28 -18.74 5.92
N GLN A 309 -9.99 -18.52 5.63
CA GLN A 309 -9.08 -19.57 5.15
C GLN A 309 -8.94 -20.68 6.19
N ALA A 310 -8.68 -20.36 7.47
CA ALA A 310 -8.57 -21.37 8.52
C ALA A 310 -9.89 -22.12 8.78
N LYS A 311 -11.06 -21.46 8.65
CA LYS A 311 -12.37 -22.15 8.72
C LYS A 311 -12.51 -23.19 7.62
N THR A 312 -12.22 -22.80 6.38
CA THR A 312 -12.26 -23.71 5.22
C THR A 312 -11.27 -24.85 5.39
N SER A 313 -10.04 -24.57 5.85
CA SER A 313 -9.01 -25.60 6.10
C SER A 313 -9.44 -26.59 7.18
N LEU A 314 -10.05 -26.14 8.28
CA LEU A 314 -10.59 -27.03 9.31
C LEU A 314 -11.73 -27.90 8.81
N ASP A 315 -12.61 -27.37 7.97
CA ASP A 315 -13.71 -28.16 7.40
C ASP A 315 -13.21 -29.23 6.43
N VAL A 316 -12.17 -28.93 5.64
CA VAL A 316 -11.46 -29.92 4.82
C VAL A 316 -10.81 -30.98 5.71
N LEU A 317 -10.06 -30.56 6.74
CA LEU A 317 -9.40 -31.46 7.68
C LEU A 317 -10.38 -32.43 8.35
N LYS A 318 -11.53 -31.93 8.84
CA LYS A 318 -12.58 -32.76 9.45
C LYS A 318 -13.11 -33.84 8.52
N ARG A 319 -13.34 -33.50 7.24
CA ARG A 319 -13.80 -34.46 6.24
C ARG A 319 -12.74 -35.53 5.99
N GLU A 320 -11.48 -35.15 5.97
CA GLU A 320 -10.39 -36.10 5.75
C GLU A 320 -10.17 -37.03 6.94
N MET A 321 -10.21 -36.50 8.17
CA MET A 321 -10.17 -37.31 9.39
C MET A 321 -11.36 -38.29 9.48
N ALA A 322 -12.54 -37.89 9.00
CA ALA A 322 -13.71 -38.77 8.98
C ALA A 322 -13.55 -39.94 8.00
N LYS A 323 -12.83 -39.76 6.88
CA LYS A 323 -12.52 -40.86 5.94
C LYS A 323 -11.47 -41.82 6.47
N VAL A 324 -10.49 -41.33 7.23
CA VAL A 324 -9.42 -42.18 7.80
C VAL A 324 -9.92 -43.04 8.96
N ASN A 325 -10.96 -42.56 9.67
CA ASN A 325 -11.58 -43.26 10.79
C ASN A 325 -12.78 -44.14 10.39
N ALA A 326 -13.11 -44.24 9.11
CA ALA A 326 -14.22 -45.05 8.57
C ALA A 326 -13.68 -46.33 7.90
#